data_AF-A0A0R3PHW0-F1
#
_entry.id   AF-A0A0R3PHW0-F1
#
_cell.length_a   1.000
_cell.length_b   1.000
_cell.length_c   1.000
_cell.angle_alpha   90.00
_cell.angle_beta   90.00
_cell.angle_gamma   90.00
#
_symmetry.space_group_name_H-M   'P 1'
#
loop_
_entity.id
_entity.type
_entity.pdbx_description
1 polymer ?
#
loop_
_entity_poly.entity_id
_entity_poly.type
_entity_poly.pdbx_seq_one_letter_code
_entity_poly.pdbx_strand_id
1 'polypeptide(L)'
;MEKRQNVLRLQAQRDELNSRVRMLREELQQLNEQESYVAEASKIHPGEKYVVDVDEGIDVQSISADCRVALRADNYVLHKVLPNKVDPLVSLMMIEKVPDATYEMIGGLDKQIKEIKEVIELSVKHPELFEALGIAQPK
;
A
#
# COMPACT_ATOMS: atom_id res chain seq x y z
N MET A 1 -5.06 -8.72 63.38
CA MET A 1 -6.03 -9.44 62.53
C MET A 1 -6.20 -8.77 61.16
N GLU A 2 -6.35 -7.44 61.08
CA GLU A 2 -6.50 -6.70 59.80
C GLU A 2 -5.38 -6.91 58.77
N LYS A 3 -4.10 -6.96 59.18
CA LYS A 3 -2.99 -7.16 58.24
C LYS A 3 -3.11 -8.47 57.43
N ARG A 4 -3.65 -9.54 58.04
CA ARG A 4 -3.85 -10.84 57.39
C ARG A 4 -5.01 -10.80 56.38
N GLN A 5 -6.06 -10.06 56.71
CA GLN A 5 -7.21 -9.82 55.83
C GLN A 5 -6.83 -8.93 54.64
N ASN A 6 -5.96 -7.94 54.86
CA ASN A 6 -5.40 -7.11 53.79
C ASN A 6 -4.49 -7.90 52.84
N VAL A 7 -3.67 -8.83 53.35
CA VAL A 7 -2.85 -9.72 52.52
C VAL A 7 -3.73 -10.62 51.65
N LEU A 8 -4.79 -11.21 52.21
CA LEU A 8 -5.73 -12.04 51.45
C LEU A 8 -6.45 -11.26 50.35
N ARG A 9 -6.87 -10.01 50.63
CA ARG A 9 -7.47 -9.12 49.62
C ARG A 9 -6.50 -8.80 48.48
N LEU A 10 -5.25 -8.48 48.82
CA LEU A 10 -4.21 -8.19 47.82
C LEU A 10 -3.81 -9.44 47.01
N GLN A 11 -3.80 -10.62 47.62
CA GLN A 11 -3.59 -11.88 46.90
C GLN A 11 -4.73 -12.17 45.92
N ALA A 12 -5.99 -12.01 46.34
CA ALA A 12 -7.13 -12.17 45.44
C ALA A 12 -7.09 -11.18 44.26
N GLN A 13 -6.73 -9.91 44.51
CA GLN A 13 -6.54 -8.91 43.44
C GLN A 13 -5.38 -9.26 42.51
N ARG A 14 -4.27 -9.77 43.05
CA ARG A 14 -3.13 -10.22 42.25
C ARG A 14 -3.51 -11.40 41.36
N ASP A 15 -4.24 -12.37 41.91
CA ASP A 15 -4.64 -13.58 41.19
C ASP A 15 -5.67 -13.25 40.10
N GLU A 16 -6.60 -12.32 40.39
CA GLU A 16 -7.51 -11.80 39.38
C GLU A 16 -6.75 -11.08 38.25
N LEU A 17 -5.80 -10.21 38.59
CA LEU A 17 -5.00 -9.49 37.59
C LEU A 17 -4.14 -10.45 36.76
N ASN A 18 -3.53 -11.45 37.39
CA ASN A 18 -2.76 -12.49 36.71
C ASN A 18 -3.63 -13.30 35.74
N SER A 19 -4.89 -13.58 36.10
CA SER A 19 -5.82 -14.28 35.21
C SER A 19 -6.16 -13.46 33.97
N ARG A 20 -6.39 -12.15 34.14
CA ARG A 20 -6.63 -11.21 33.03
C ARG A 20 -5.41 -11.07 32.12
N VAL A 21 -4.22 -10.95 32.71
CA VAL A 21 -2.96 -10.90 31.94
C VAL A 21 -2.76 -12.18 31.15
N ARG A 22 -3.13 -13.34 31.70
CA ARG A 22 -3.06 -14.62 30.97
C ARG A 22 -4.02 -14.66 29.78
N MET A 23 -5.27 -14.25 29.97
CA MET A 23 -6.26 -14.20 28.88
C MET A 23 -5.81 -13.26 27.75
N LEU A 24 -5.37 -12.04 28.10
CA LEU A 24 -4.87 -11.07 27.11
C LEU A 24 -3.62 -11.58 26.38
N ARG A 25 -2.76 -12.35 27.05
CA ARG A 25 -1.60 -12.99 26.40
C ARG A 25 -2.01 -14.09 25.43
N GLU A 26 -3.00 -14.90 25.76
CA GLU A 26 -3.53 -15.94 24.87
C GLU A 26 -4.21 -15.31 23.63
N GLU A 27 -4.97 -14.22 23.80
CA GLU A 27 -5.54 -13.45 22.68
C GLU A 27 -4.45 -12.81 21.80
N LEU A 28 -3.44 -12.16 22.43
CA LEU A 28 -2.31 -11.61 21.69
C LEU A 28 -1.51 -12.68 20.96
N GLN A 29 -1.43 -13.90 21.49
CA GLN A 29 -0.72 -14.99 20.84
C GLN A 29 -1.43 -15.45 19.56
N GLN A 30 -2.76 -15.51 19.57
CA GLN A 30 -3.54 -15.82 18.37
C GLN A 30 -3.41 -14.72 17.31
N LEU A 31 -3.40 -13.46 17.72
CA LEU A 31 -3.17 -12.31 16.82
C LEU A 31 -1.74 -12.22 16.28
N ASN A 32 -0.77 -12.82 16.99
CA ASN A 32 0.64 -12.78 16.63
C ASN A 32 1.06 -13.96 15.72
N GLU A 33 0.19 -14.94 15.49
CA GLU A 33 0.36 -15.86 14.37
C GLU A 33 0.22 -15.06 13.08
N GLN A 34 1.19 -15.18 12.17
CA GLN A 34 1.25 -14.36 10.97
C GLN A 34 -0.04 -14.53 10.17
N GLU A 35 -0.88 -13.49 10.15
CA GLU A 35 -2.23 -13.56 9.57
C GLU A 35 -2.23 -13.78 8.06
N SER A 36 -1.11 -13.49 7.37
CA SER A 36 -1.08 -13.58 5.92
C SER A 36 0.32 -13.81 5.33
N TYR A 37 0.38 -14.72 4.36
CA TYR A 37 1.52 -14.89 3.47
C TYR A 37 1.41 -13.92 2.30
N VAL A 38 2.54 -13.31 1.93
CA VAL A 38 2.61 -12.41 0.77
C VAL A 38 3.19 -13.18 -0.41
N ALA A 39 2.47 -13.16 -1.54
CA ALA A 39 2.87 -13.79 -2.78
C ALA A 39 2.69 -12.84 -3.98
N GLU A 40 3.31 -13.16 -5.10
CA GLU A 40 3.12 -12.47 -6.37
C GLU A 40 2.25 -13.33 -7.29
N ALA A 41 1.17 -12.73 -7.79
CA ALA A 41 0.26 -13.43 -8.69
C ALA A 41 0.84 -13.40 -10.10
N SER A 42 1.23 -14.56 -10.64
CA SER A 42 1.77 -14.67 -12.01
C SER A 42 0.85 -15.51 -12.88
N LYS A 43 0.56 -15.04 -14.11
CA LYS A 43 -0.24 -15.77 -15.12
C LYS A 43 0.31 -17.17 -15.35
N ILE A 44 -0.59 -18.12 -15.60
CA ILE A 44 -0.30 -19.57 -15.70
C ILE A 44 0.94 -19.80 -16.58
N HIS A 45 2.04 -20.18 -15.95
CA HIS A 45 3.29 -20.61 -16.59
C HIS A 45 3.57 -22.02 -16.09
N PRO A 46 4.09 -22.94 -16.95
CA PRO A 46 4.44 -24.28 -16.52
C PRO A 46 5.71 -24.24 -15.65
N GLY A 47 5.51 -24.19 -14.32
CA GLY A 47 6.54 -24.17 -13.29
C GLY A 47 5.91 -24.43 -11.91
N GLU A 48 6.73 -24.49 -10.85
CA GLU A 48 6.28 -24.69 -9.46
C GLU A 48 5.36 -23.54 -9.02
N LYS A 49 4.05 -23.69 -9.25
CA LYS A 49 3.01 -22.72 -8.90
C LYS A 49 1.91 -23.43 -8.12
N TYR A 50 1.38 -22.73 -7.12
CA TYR A 50 0.23 -23.16 -6.34
C TYR A 50 -1.02 -22.50 -6.90
N VAL A 51 -2.05 -23.28 -7.16
CA VAL A 51 -3.39 -22.77 -7.50
C VAL A 51 -4.07 -22.42 -6.19
N VAL A 52 -4.47 -21.16 -6.06
CA VAL A 52 -5.12 -20.60 -4.86
C VAL A 52 -6.53 -20.17 -5.20
N ASP A 53 -7.45 -20.36 -4.25
CA ASP A 53 -8.82 -19.88 -4.40
C ASP A 53 -8.90 -18.37 -4.12
N VAL A 54 -9.81 -17.70 -4.83
CA VAL A 54 -10.05 -16.26 -4.71
C VAL A 54 -11.22 -16.02 -3.76
N ASP A 55 -11.05 -15.12 -2.80
CA ASP A 55 -12.13 -14.72 -1.90
C ASP A 55 -13.23 -13.95 -2.64
N GLU A 56 -14.47 -14.06 -2.16
CA GLU A 56 -15.67 -13.49 -2.80
C GLU A 56 -15.61 -11.96 -2.96
N GLY A 57 -14.74 -11.28 -2.22
CA GLY A 57 -14.54 -9.83 -2.28
C GLY A 57 -13.61 -9.33 -3.40
N ILE A 58 -13.00 -10.20 -4.20
CA ILE A 58 -11.97 -9.81 -5.17
C ILE A 58 -12.37 -10.21 -6.60
N ASP A 59 -12.46 -9.22 -7.47
CA ASP A 59 -12.79 -9.43 -8.87
C ASP A 59 -11.57 -9.91 -9.67
N VAL A 60 -11.68 -11.11 -10.25
CA VAL A 60 -10.63 -11.81 -11.02
C VAL A 60 -10.18 -10.98 -12.25
N GLN A 61 -11.03 -10.08 -12.75
CA GLN A 61 -10.68 -9.22 -13.89
C GLN A 61 -9.70 -8.11 -13.53
N SER A 62 -9.70 -7.66 -12.27
CA SER A 62 -8.83 -6.58 -11.80
C SER A 62 -7.40 -7.04 -11.48
N ILE A 63 -7.16 -8.35 -11.49
CA ILE A 63 -5.89 -8.94 -11.09
C ILE A 63 -4.93 -8.94 -12.28
N SER A 64 -3.89 -8.10 -12.20
CA SER A 64 -2.78 -8.11 -13.16
C SER A 64 -1.69 -9.10 -12.73
N ALA A 65 -0.96 -9.65 -13.70
CA ALA A 65 -0.04 -10.79 -13.56
C ALA A 65 1.29 -10.49 -12.84
N ASP A 66 1.31 -9.45 -12.02
CA ASP A 66 2.46 -8.98 -11.25
C ASP A 66 1.99 -8.29 -9.95
N CYS A 67 0.72 -8.49 -9.59
CA CYS A 67 0.15 -7.93 -8.38
C CYS A 67 0.61 -8.72 -7.17
N ARG A 68 0.94 -7.97 -6.13
CA ARG A 68 1.26 -8.53 -4.82
C ARG A 68 -0.04 -8.88 -4.10
N VAL A 69 -0.19 -10.11 -3.65
CA VAL A 69 -1.42 -10.61 -3.03
C VAL A 69 -1.14 -11.17 -1.64
N ALA A 70 -2.11 -10.98 -0.76
CA ALA A 70 -2.13 -11.47 0.61
C ALA A 70 -2.98 -12.74 0.65
N LEU A 71 -2.34 -13.85 0.96
CA LEU A 71 -2.95 -15.17 1.13
C LEU A 71 -3.16 -15.42 2.62
N ARG A 72 -4.29 -16.01 3.00
CA ARG A 72 -4.52 -16.43 4.38
C ARG A 72 -3.64 -17.64 4.74
N ALA A 73 -3.17 -17.71 5.98
CA ALA A 73 -2.20 -18.73 6.40
C ALA A 73 -2.78 -20.15 6.58
N ASP A 74 -4.08 -20.28 6.75
CA ASP A 74 -4.81 -21.53 7.01
C ASP A 74 -5.23 -22.27 5.73
N ASN A 75 -5.74 -21.55 4.73
CA ASN A 75 -6.38 -22.11 3.54
C ASN A 75 -5.83 -21.56 2.23
N TYR A 76 -4.79 -20.73 2.29
CA TYR A 76 -4.18 -20.09 1.12
C TYR A 76 -5.20 -19.36 0.23
N VAL A 77 -6.32 -18.89 0.78
CA VAL A 77 -7.31 -18.08 0.05
C VAL A 77 -6.78 -16.66 -0.10
N LEU A 78 -6.92 -16.11 -1.30
CA LEU A 78 -6.53 -14.75 -1.63
C LEU A 78 -7.49 -13.77 -0.96
N HIS A 79 -7.05 -13.10 0.11
CA HIS A 79 -7.88 -12.21 0.92
C HIS A 79 -7.78 -10.73 0.50
N LYS A 80 -6.62 -10.28 0.01
CA LYS A 80 -6.42 -8.87 -0.37
C LYS A 80 -5.31 -8.69 -1.40
N VAL A 81 -5.52 -7.78 -2.34
CA VAL A 81 -4.44 -7.29 -3.21
C VAL A 81 -3.69 -6.17 -2.47
N LEU A 82 -2.38 -6.31 -2.35
CA LEU A 82 -1.48 -5.33 -1.76
C LEU A 82 -0.99 -4.35 -2.82
N PRO A 83 -0.74 -3.09 -2.47
CA PRO A 83 -0.12 -2.14 -3.38
C PRO A 83 1.28 -2.63 -3.79
N ASN A 84 1.63 -2.34 -5.04
CA ASN A 84 2.94 -2.69 -5.57
C ASN A 84 4.05 -2.07 -4.72
N LYS A 85 5.18 -2.77 -4.64
CA LYS A 85 6.37 -2.29 -3.94
C LYS A 85 6.94 -1.11 -4.72
N VAL A 86 6.53 0.10 -4.36
CA VAL A 86 7.17 1.31 -4.86
C VAL A 86 8.48 1.45 -4.10
N ASP A 87 9.60 1.60 -4.82
CA ASP A 87 10.88 1.82 -4.15
C ASP A 87 10.82 3.10 -3.32
N PRO A 88 11.40 3.11 -2.11
CA PRO A 88 11.41 4.30 -1.26
C PRO A 88 12.09 5.49 -1.96
N LEU A 89 13.03 5.24 -2.89
CA LEU A 89 13.63 6.27 -3.73
C LEU A 89 12.63 6.97 -4.65
N VAL A 90 11.66 6.24 -5.20
CA VAL A 90 10.60 6.83 -6.03
C VAL A 90 9.64 7.64 -5.17
N SER A 91 9.42 7.24 -3.92
CA SER A 91 8.64 8.04 -2.98
C SER A 91 9.31 9.38 -2.66
N LEU A 92 10.65 9.44 -2.67
CA LEU A 92 11.40 10.70 -2.56
C LEU A 92 11.34 11.56 -3.82
N MET A 93 11.00 10.98 -4.98
CA MET A 93 10.77 11.72 -6.22
C MET A 93 9.33 12.26 -6.33
N MET A 94 8.42 11.84 -5.45
CA MET A 94 7.09 12.44 -5.39
C MET A 94 7.20 13.86 -4.85
N ILE A 95 6.66 14.81 -5.61
CA ILE A 95 6.67 16.22 -5.27
C ILE A 95 5.67 16.42 -4.11
N GLU A 96 6.15 16.60 -2.88
CA GLU A 96 5.28 16.89 -1.72
C GLU A 96 4.70 18.30 -1.78
N LYS A 97 5.41 19.25 -2.41
CA LYS A 97 5.00 20.66 -2.52
C LYS A 97 5.32 21.17 -3.91
N VAL A 98 4.31 21.80 -4.53
CA VAL A 98 4.51 22.53 -5.78
C VAL A 98 5.47 23.70 -5.49
N PRO A 99 6.60 23.81 -6.18
CA PRO A 99 7.48 24.97 -6.02
C PRO A 99 6.77 26.23 -6.53
N ASP A 100 6.84 27.32 -5.76
CA ASP A 100 6.24 28.63 -6.12
C ASP A 100 7.06 29.40 -7.19
N ALA A 101 7.87 28.68 -7.98
CA ALA A 101 8.72 29.29 -8.99
C ALA A 101 7.90 29.70 -10.22
N THR A 102 7.93 30.98 -10.56
CA THR A 102 7.30 31.51 -11.78
C THR A 102 8.32 31.67 -12.90
N TYR A 103 7.88 31.52 -14.15
CA TYR A 103 8.74 31.73 -15.33
C TYR A 103 9.33 33.15 -15.40
N GLU A 104 8.70 34.13 -14.75
CA GLU A 104 9.17 35.52 -14.64
C GLU A 104 10.47 35.65 -13.83
N MET A 105 10.80 34.65 -13.00
CA MET A 105 12.05 34.62 -12.23
C MET A 105 13.25 34.15 -13.08
N ILE A 106 13.03 33.67 -14.31
CA ILE A 106 14.06 33.13 -15.20
C ILE A 106 14.38 34.17 -16.29
N GLY A 107 15.50 34.88 -16.13
CA GLY A 107 15.93 35.92 -17.09
C GLY A 107 16.69 35.37 -18.31
N GLY A 108 16.46 35.96 -19.49
CA GLY A 108 17.29 35.76 -20.69
C GLY A 108 17.02 34.47 -21.48
N LEU A 109 15.99 33.70 -21.11
CA LEU A 109 15.63 32.41 -21.73
C LEU A 109 14.21 32.40 -22.32
N ASP A 110 13.68 33.56 -22.73
CA ASP A 110 12.29 33.71 -23.20
C ASP A 110 11.94 32.77 -24.36
N LYS A 111 12.90 32.52 -25.26
CA LYS A 111 12.70 31.61 -26.40
C LYS A 111 12.48 30.17 -25.95
N GLN A 112 13.33 29.67 -25.05
CA GLN A 112 13.27 28.30 -24.53
C GLN A 112 12.03 28.10 -23.65
N ILE A 113 11.68 29.10 -22.83
CA ILE A 113 10.46 29.07 -22.01
C ILE A 113 9.22 28.94 -22.91
N LYS A 114 9.16 29.69 -24.01
CA LYS A 114 8.06 29.62 -24.97
C LYS A 114 7.95 28.24 -25.63
N GLU A 115 9.08 27.67 -26.08
CA GLU A 115 9.12 26.32 -26.67
C GLU A 115 8.63 25.25 -25.68
N ILE A 116 9.12 25.27 -24.43
CA ILE A 116 8.68 24.31 -23.40
C ILE A 116 7.18 24.47 -23.09
N LYS A 117 6.69 25.71 -23.02
CA LYS A 117 5.28 25.99 -22.76
C LYS A 117 4.37 25.45 -23.87
N GLU A 118 4.75 25.62 -25.12
CA GLU A 118 4.00 25.09 -26.27
C GLU A 118 4.05 23.56 -26.34
N VAL A 119 5.16 22.93 -25.97
CA VAL A 119 5.30 21.46 -26.04
C VAL A 119 4.60 20.77 -24.87
N ILE A 120 4.77 21.28 -23.64
CA ILE A 120 4.27 20.63 -22.42
C ILE A 120 2.87 21.14 -22.03
N GLU A 121 2.60 22.45 -22.04
CA GLU A 121 1.27 22.91 -21.63
C GLU A 121 0.21 22.58 -22.69
N LEU A 122 0.54 22.62 -23.98
CA LEU A 122 -0.44 22.34 -25.03
C LEU A 122 -0.83 20.87 -25.06
N SER A 123 0.13 19.95 -24.90
CA SER A 123 -0.12 18.51 -24.86
C SER A 123 -0.96 18.12 -23.64
N VAL A 124 -0.70 18.74 -22.48
CA VAL A 124 -1.43 18.47 -21.24
C VAL A 124 -2.81 19.14 -21.20
N LYS A 125 -2.94 20.40 -21.66
CA LYS A 125 -4.22 21.15 -21.59
C LYS A 125 -5.17 20.81 -22.72
N HIS A 126 -4.66 20.52 -23.92
CA HIS A 126 -5.47 20.30 -25.12
C HIS A 126 -5.05 19.05 -25.88
N PRO A 127 -5.20 17.85 -25.28
CA PRO A 127 -4.85 16.61 -25.93
C PRO A 127 -5.66 16.36 -27.22
N GLU A 128 -6.91 16.85 -27.24
CA GLU A 128 -7.85 16.80 -28.37
C GLU A 128 -7.34 17.45 -29.65
N LEU A 129 -6.49 18.49 -29.56
CA LEU A 129 -5.89 19.13 -30.73
C LEU A 129 -4.88 18.19 -31.42
N PHE A 130 -4.15 17.40 -30.63
CA PHE A 130 -3.20 16.42 -31.15
C PHE A 130 -3.92 15.21 -31.76
N GLU A 131 -5.01 14.76 -31.14
CA GLU A 131 -5.87 13.71 -31.69
C GLU A 131 -6.54 14.14 -33.00
N ALA A 132 -7.04 15.38 -33.08
CA ALA A 132 -7.67 15.93 -34.29
C ALA A 132 -6.68 16.15 -35.45
N LEU A 133 -5.44 16.55 -35.15
CA LEU A 133 -4.36 16.62 -36.16
C LEU A 133 -3.76 15.24 -36.50
N GLY A 134 -4.06 14.19 -35.74
CA GLY A 134 -3.49 12.85 -35.94
C GLY A 134 -1.98 12.78 -35.67
N ILE A 135 -1.44 13.71 -34.89
CA ILE A 135 -0.02 13.76 -34.52
C ILE A 135 0.16 13.22 -33.11
N ALA A 136 1.24 12.45 -32.89
CA ALA A 136 1.58 11.98 -31.56
C ALA A 136 2.00 13.16 -30.68
N GLN A 137 1.48 13.22 -29.45
CA GLN A 137 1.97 14.17 -28.47
C GLN A 137 3.46 13.93 -28.21
N PRO A 138 4.24 15.00 -28.06
CA PRO A 138 5.60 14.89 -27.55
C PRO A 138 5.56 14.25 -26.16
N LYS A 139 6.35 13.19 -25.95
CA LYS A 139 6.46 12.45 -24.68
C LYS A 139 7.51 13.07 -23.77
#